data_AF-A0A6G2V0F4-F1
#
_entry.id   AF-A0A6G2V0F4-F1
#
_cell.length_a   1.000
_cell.length_b   1.000
_cell.length_c   1.000
_cell.angle_alpha   90.00
_cell.angle_beta   90.00
_cell.angle_gamma   90.00
#
_symmetry.space_group_name_H-M   'P 1'
#
loop_
_entity.id
_entity.type
_entity.pdbx_description
1 polymer ?
#
loop_
_entity_poly.entity_id
_entity_poly.type
_entity_poly.pdbx_seq_one_letter_code
_entity_poly.pdbx_strand_id
1 'polypeptide(L)'
;MAEETVVEQTWRGMLEGLPGARRGNLAVAEAAYAEPRLRALFPFPSHGVLTFHRNTQFPWSNDLPFVAGNAQACIVYAPLRASERVLGESLTPREAAALVVAHLPDDCGPAFEGPWPPPENTTD
;
A
#
# COMPACT_ATOMS: atom_id res chain seq x y z
N MET A 1 -11.15 -24.53 1.25
CA MET A 1 -10.91 -23.32 0.45
C MET A 1 -10.45 -22.28 1.46
N ALA A 2 -9.23 -21.75 1.35
CA ALA A 2 -8.80 -20.68 2.25
C ALA A 2 -9.74 -19.49 2.06
N GLU A 3 -10.25 -18.94 3.16
CA GLU A 3 -11.01 -17.69 3.11
C GLU A 3 -10.09 -16.60 2.57
N GLU A 4 -10.50 -15.95 1.49
CA GLU A 4 -9.73 -14.89 0.88
C GLU A 4 -9.79 -13.64 1.76
N THR A 5 -8.63 -13.14 2.14
CA THR A 5 -8.52 -11.99 3.03
C THR A 5 -9.06 -10.72 2.37
N VAL A 6 -9.49 -9.74 3.16
CA VAL A 6 -9.90 -8.42 2.66
C VAL A 6 -8.80 -7.77 1.81
N VAL A 7 -7.53 -8.01 2.15
CA VAL A 7 -6.36 -7.52 1.40
C VAL A 7 -6.31 -8.12 0.00
N GLU A 8 -6.41 -9.45 -0.12
CA GLU A 8 -6.42 -10.15 -1.41
C GLU A 8 -7.62 -9.73 -2.27
N GLN A 9 -8.81 -9.65 -1.67
CA GLN A 9 -10.02 -9.17 -2.35
C GLN A 9 -9.85 -7.75 -2.90
N THR A 10 -9.23 -6.86 -2.12
CA THR A 10 -9.01 -5.46 -2.53
C THR A 10 -8.01 -5.37 -3.67
N TRP A 11 -6.88 -6.11 -3.58
CA TRP A 11 -5.91 -6.19 -4.67
C TRP A 11 -6.53 -6.73 -5.95
N ARG A 12 -7.25 -7.84 -5.87
CA ARG A 12 -7.95 -8.41 -7.03
C ARG A 12 -8.92 -7.41 -7.62
N GLY A 13 -9.75 -6.76 -6.80
CA GLY A 13 -10.71 -5.76 -7.26
C GLY A 13 -10.06 -4.60 -8.00
N MET A 14 -8.90 -4.15 -7.53
CA MET A 14 -8.12 -3.10 -8.19
C MET A 14 -7.55 -3.55 -9.55
N LEU A 15 -6.97 -4.75 -9.60
CA LEU A 15 -6.31 -5.27 -10.81
C LEU A 15 -7.30 -5.70 -11.90
N GLU A 16 -8.40 -6.35 -11.51
CA GLU A 16 -9.45 -6.78 -12.44
C GLU A 16 -10.41 -5.64 -12.81
N GLY A 17 -10.31 -4.49 -12.14
CA GLY A 17 -11.17 -3.33 -12.40
C GLY A 17 -12.63 -3.58 -12.03
N LEU A 18 -12.87 -4.35 -10.96
CA LEU A 18 -14.21 -4.72 -10.51
C LEU A 18 -15.08 -3.48 -10.18
N PRO A 19 -16.40 -3.54 -10.40
CA PRO A 19 -17.30 -2.46 -10.03
C PRO A 19 -17.25 -2.20 -8.51
N GLY A 20 -17.13 -0.93 -8.12
CA GLY A 20 -17.01 -0.52 -6.71
C GLY A 20 -15.59 -0.59 -6.13
N ALA A 21 -14.64 -1.23 -6.82
CA ALA A 21 -13.23 -1.18 -6.41
C ALA A 21 -12.65 0.21 -6.64
N ARG A 22 -11.76 0.64 -5.75
CA ARG A 22 -11.07 1.91 -5.91
C ARG A 22 -10.11 1.82 -7.10
N ARG A 23 -10.12 2.85 -7.94
CA ARG A 23 -9.27 2.88 -9.13
C ARG A 23 -8.04 3.74 -8.87
N GLY A 24 -6.87 3.11 -8.97
CA GLY A 24 -5.58 3.77 -9.04
C GLY A 24 -5.03 3.72 -10.47
N ASN A 25 -3.77 4.10 -10.64
CA ASN A 25 -3.05 3.81 -11.87
C ASN A 25 -2.74 2.31 -11.93
N LEU A 26 -3.19 1.62 -13.00
CA LEU A 26 -3.05 0.17 -13.13
C LEU A 26 -1.58 -0.27 -13.16
N ALA A 27 -0.71 0.43 -13.90
CA ALA A 27 0.70 0.06 -13.98
C ALA A 27 1.41 0.16 -12.62
N VAL A 28 1.04 1.15 -11.80
CA VAL A 28 1.54 1.29 -10.42
C VAL A 28 0.99 0.18 -9.52
N ALA A 29 -0.29 -0.15 -9.65
CA ALA A 29 -0.90 -1.24 -8.89
C ALA A 29 -0.30 -2.62 -9.24
N GLU A 30 -0.08 -2.91 -10.53
CA GLU A 30 0.56 -4.14 -10.99
C GLU A 30 2.01 -4.26 -10.49
N ALA A 31 2.77 -3.17 -10.57
CA ALA A 31 4.14 -3.14 -10.07
C ALA A 31 4.20 -3.34 -8.55
N ALA A 32 3.31 -2.70 -7.80
CA ALA A 32 3.21 -2.89 -6.37
C ALA A 32 2.76 -4.32 -6.00
N TYR A 33 1.79 -4.89 -6.71
CA TYR A 33 1.31 -6.25 -6.48
C TYR A 33 2.38 -7.33 -6.75
N ALA A 34 3.31 -7.06 -7.67
CA ALA A 34 4.43 -7.96 -7.96
C ALA A 34 5.40 -8.11 -6.78
N GLU A 35 5.45 -7.14 -5.86
CA GLU A 35 6.29 -7.18 -4.67
C GLU A 35 5.56 -7.90 -3.52
N PRO A 36 6.04 -9.06 -3.03
CA PRO A 36 5.32 -9.86 -2.03
C PRO A 36 5.04 -9.10 -0.73
N ARG A 37 5.97 -8.23 -0.31
CA ARG A 37 5.81 -7.41 0.91
C ARG A 37 4.71 -6.36 0.76
N LEU A 38 4.56 -5.77 -0.42
CA LEU A 38 3.48 -4.79 -0.69
C LEU A 38 2.15 -5.48 -0.92
N ARG A 39 2.14 -6.63 -1.58
CA ARG A 39 0.94 -7.45 -1.78
C ARG A 39 0.31 -7.90 -0.46
N ALA A 40 1.11 -8.04 0.60
CA ALA A 40 0.63 -8.36 1.94
C ALA A 40 0.04 -7.16 2.70
N LEU A 41 0.18 -5.94 2.18
CA LEU A 41 -0.37 -4.71 2.76
C LEU A 41 -1.70 -4.32 2.11
N PHE A 42 -2.51 -3.54 2.83
CA PHE A 42 -3.78 -3.05 2.32
C PHE A 42 -3.56 -1.90 1.33
N PRO A 43 -3.93 -2.05 0.04
CA PRO A 43 -3.75 -1.01 -0.96
C PRO A 43 -4.89 0.01 -0.88
N PHE A 44 -4.55 1.29 -0.95
CA PHE A 44 -5.53 2.36 -0.88
C PHE A 44 -5.21 3.45 -1.91
N PRO A 45 -5.72 3.32 -3.15
CA PRO A 45 -5.56 4.38 -4.13
C PRO A 45 -6.49 5.55 -3.79
N SER A 46 -5.94 6.76 -3.80
CA SER A 46 -6.66 8.01 -3.56
C SER A 46 -5.91 9.20 -4.20
N HIS A 47 -6.63 10.12 -4.85
CA HIS A 47 -6.06 11.34 -5.45
C HIS A 47 -4.83 11.14 -6.36
N GLY A 48 -4.76 10.03 -7.11
CA GLY A 48 -3.62 9.73 -8.00
C GLY A 48 -2.40 9.15 -7.27
N VAL A 49 -2.56 8.82 -5.99
CA VAL A 49 -1.55 8.20 -5.12
C VAL A 49 -2.00 6.80 -4.76
N LEU A 50 -1.07 5.86 -4.68
CA LEU A 50 -1.25 4.55 -4.08
C LEU A 50 -0.57 4.53 -2.70
N THR A 51 -1.36 4.54 -1.64
CA THR A 51 -0.89 4.36 -0.27
C THR A 51 -1.03 2.92 0.19
N PHE A 52 -0.22 2.53 1.18
CA PHE A 52 -0.27 1.23 1.82
C PHE A 52 -0.58 1.41 3.30
N HIS A 53 -1.38 0.51 3.84
CA HIS A 53 -1.73 0.50 5.26
C HIS A 53 -1.50 -0.88 5.87
N ARG A 54 -1.11 -0.89 7.15
CA ARG A 54 -0.97 -2.12 7.96
C ARG A 54 -2.32 -2.69 8.42
N ASN A 55 -3.42 -2.03 8.05
CA ASN A 55 -4.76 -2.30 8.56
C ASN A 55 -5.80 -2.06 7.45
N THR A 56 -6.95 -2.75 7.52
CA THR A 56 -7.97 -2.72 6.46
C THR A 56 -9.12 -1.74 6.71
N GLN A 57 -9.26 -1.19 7.92
CA GLN A 57 -10.36 -0.27 8.28
C GLN A 57 -9.84 1.02 8.92
N PHE A 58 -10.54 2.13 8.74
CA PHE A 58 -10.18 3.39 9.40
C PHE A 58 -10.22 3.25 10.94
N PRO A 59 -9.28 3.85 11.71
CA PRO A 59 -8.21 4.77 11.31
C PRO A 59 -7.04 4.10 10.58
N TRP A 60 -6.33 4.83 9.72
CA TRP A 60 -5.20 4.31 8.94
C TRP A 60 -3.86 4.51 9.64
N SER A 61 -2.94 3.54 9.50
CA SER A 61 -1.60 3.59 10.10
C SER A 61 -0.77 4.80 9.66
N ASN A 62 -0.85 5.18 8.38
CA ASN A 62 -0.20 6.37 7.77
C ASN A 62 1.32 6.50 8.01
N ASP A 63 1.98 5.38 8.31
CA ASP A 63 3.37 5.27 8.71
C ASP A 63 4.26 4.65 7.62
N LEU A 64 3.69 4.32 6.46
CA LEU A 64 4.39 3.68 5.34
C LEU A 64 4.65 4.66 4.18
N PRO A 65 5.72 4.47 3.41
CA PRO A 65 5.94 5.21 2.16
C PRO A 65 4.87 4.90 1.12
N PHE A 66 4.67 5.81 0.17
CA PHE A 66 3.61 5.71 -0.83
C PHE A 66 4.07 6.20 -2.21
N VAL A 67 3.36 5.77 -3.26
CA VAL A 67 3.71 6.09 -4.65
C VAL A 67 2.69 7.04 -5.24
N ALA A 68 3.13 8.15 -5.83
CA ALA A 68 2.30 8.95 -6.73
C ALA A 68 2.83 8.85 -8.15
N GLY A 69 1.94 8.77 -9.13
CA GLY A 69 2.35 8.79 -10.54
C GLY A 69 1.59 7.83 -11.42
N ASN A 70 2.23 7.46 -12.52
CA ASN A 70 1.63 6.69 -13.60
C ASN A 70 2.64 5.74 -14.26
N ALA A 71 2.26 5.15 -15.40
CA ALA A 71 3.08 4.20 -16.13
C ALA A 71 4.41 4.79 -16.65
N GLN A 72 4.52 6.10 -16.77
CA GLN A 72 5.67 6.80 -17.34
C GLN A 72 6.63 7.32 -16.27
N ALA A 73 6.08 7.88 -15.18
CA ALA A 73 6.87 8.45 -14.11
C ALA A 73 6.16 8.31 -12.77
N CYS A 74 6.92 7.88 -11.78
CA CYS A 74 6.51 7.75 -10.39
C CYS A 74 7.43 8.56 -9.47
N ILE A 75 6.84 9.04 -8.38
CA ILE A 75 7.51 9.66 -7.25
C ILE A 75 7.16 8.83 -6.02
N VAL A 76 8.17 8.47 -5.24
CA VAL A 76 7.98 7.81 -3.95
C VAL A 76 8.12 8.84 -2.85
N TYR A 77 7.10 8.93 -2.01
CA TYR A 77 7.09 9.80 -0.85
C TYR A 77 7.35 8.99 0.41
N ALA A 78 8.03 9.63 1.36
CA ALA A 78 8.21 9.09 2.69
C ALA A 78 6.86 9.06 3.45
N PRO A 79 6.78 8.37 4.60
CA PRO A 79 5.60 8.41 5.47
C PRO A 79 5.14 9.85 5.75
N LEU A 80 3.83 10.06 5.93
CA LEU A 80 3.24 11.40 6.03
C LEU A 80 3.85 12.31 7.13
N ARG A 81 4.47 11.71 8.15
CA ARG A 81 5.09 12.41 9.29
C ARG A 81 6.62 12.49 9.21
N ALA A 82 7.24 12.02 8.13
CA ALA A 82 8.68 12.09 7.95
C ALA A 82 9.15 13.51 7.62
N SER A 83 10.39 13.84 8.03
CA SER A 83 11.04 15.12 7.76
C SER A 83 11.42 15.28 6.30
N GLU A 84 11.94 14.21 5.69
CA GLU A 84 12.12 14.10 4.25
C GLU A 84 10.79 13.74 3.60
N ARG A 85 10.41 14.44 2.53
CA ARG A 85 9.10 14.25 1.88
C ARG A 85 9.17 13.28 0.71
N VAL A 86 10.28 13.27 -0.03
CA VAL A 86 10.44 12.55 -1.29
C VAL A 86 11.66 11.64 -1.18
N LEU A 87 11.45 10.34 -1.38
CA LEU A 87 12.49 9.31 -1.34
C LEU A 87 13.11 9.06 -2.73
N GLY A 88 12.37 9.36 -3.80
CA GLY A 88 12.86 9.24 -5.17
C GLY A 88 11.85 9.76 -6.20
N GLU A 89 12.36 10.25 -7.33
CA GLU A 89 11.58 10.86 -8.42
C GLU A 89 11.95 10.28 -9.77
N SER A 90 11.08 10.48 -10.78
CA SER A 90 11.29 10.01 -12.17
C SER A 90 11.54 8.50 -12.28
N LEU A 91 10.92 7.73 -11.39
CA LEU A 91 11.06 6.28 -11.31
C LEU A 91 10.07 5.59 -12.24
N THR A 92 10.43 4.43 -12.77
CA THR A 92 9.44 3.51 -13.32
C THR A 92 8.54 2.95 -12.20
N PRO A 93 7.33 2.45 -12.50
CA PRO A 93 6.46 1.83 -11.50
C PRO A 93 7.15 0.71 -10.70
N ARG A 94 8.01 -0.08 -11.35
CA ARG A 94 8.75 -1.18 -10.71
C ARG A 94 9.81 -0.66 -9.74
N GLU A 95 10.58 0.35 -10.16
CA GLU A 95 11.58 0.97 -9.29
C GLU A 95 10.92 1.67 -8.10
N ALA A 96 9.78 2.32 -8.32
CA ALA A 96 9.00 2.92 -7.24
C ALA A 96 8.52 1.87 -6.23
N ALA A 97 7.98 0.73 -6.69
CA ALA A 97 7.58 -0.37 -5.80
C ALA A 97 8.77 -0.92 -5.01
N ALA A 98 9.91 -1.18 -5.66
CA ALA A 98 11.12 -1.65 -4.99
C ALA A 98 11.65 -0.63 -3.96
N LEU A 99 11.57 0.67 -4.28
CA LEU A 99 11.99 1.74 -3.36
C LEU A 99 11.09 1.84 -2.13
N VAL A 100 9.77 1.67 -2.30
CA VAL A 100 8.83 1.57 -1.17
C VAL A 100 9.22 0.39 -0.29
N VAL A 101 9.46 -0.80 -0.86
CA VAL A 101 9.88 -2.00 -0.12
C VAL A 101 11.17 -1.77 0.67
N ALA A 102 12.15 -1.09 0.07
CA ALA A 102 13.43 -0.77 0.71
C ALA A 102 13.28 0.19 1.91
N HIS A 103 12.21 0.98 1.95
CA HIS A 103 11.92 1.94 3.03
C HIS A 103 10.76 1.49 3.93
N LEU A 104 10.30 0.25 3.80
CA LEU A 104 9.35 -0.31 4.76
C LEU A 104 10.03 -0.49 6.12
N PRO A 105 9.33 -0.18 7.23
CA PRO A 105 9.80 -0.50 8.57
C PRO A 105 10.13 -1.99 8.73
N ASP A 106 11.12 -2.31 9.56
CA ASP A 106 11.54 -3.71 9.80
C ASP A 106 10.43 -4.56 10.43
N ASP A 107 9.54 -3.92 11.19
CA ASP A 107 8.37 -4.54 11.83
C ASP A 107 7.12 -4.58 10.92
N CYS A 108 7.26 -4.21 9.65
CA CYS A 108 6.17 -4.19 8.69
C CYS A 108 5.81 -5.61 8.23
N GLY A 109 4.89 -6.22 8.97
CA GLY A 109 4.24 -7.49 8.64
C GLY A 109 3.02 -7.34 7.70
N PRO A 110 2.30 -8.43 7.42
CA PRO A 110 1.06 -8.39 6.65
C PRO A 110 0.02 -7.50 7.34
N ALA A 111 -0.86 -6.88 6.55
CA ALA A 111 -1.93 -6.08 7.10
C ALA A 111 -2.96 -6.95 7.84
N PHE A 112 -3.42 -6.47 9.00
CA PHE A 112 -4.46 -7.14 9.78
C PHE A 112 -5.85 -6.56 9.47
N GLU A 113 -6.89 -7.36 9.72
CA GLU A 113 -8.25 -6.90 9.55
C GLU A 113 -8.70 -6.08 10.76
N GLY A 114 -9.07 -4.81 10.54
CA GLY A 114 -9.53 -3.91 11.60
C GLY A 114 -8.96 -2.48 11.55
N PRO A 115 -9.29 -1.66 12.57
CA PRO A 115 -8.80 -0.29 12.72
C PRO A 115 -7.36 -0.21 13.25
N TRP A 116 -6.69 0.92 13.02
CA TRP A 116 -5.40 1.25 13.65
C TRP A 116 -5.57 2.21 14.85
N PRO A 117 -4.79 2.07 15.96
CA PRO A 117 -3.88 0.96 16.24
C PRO A 117 -4.65 -0.36 16.43
N PRO A 118 -3.97 -1.52 16.24
CA PRO A 118 -4.60 -2.80 16.55
C PRO A 118 -5.13 -2.78 17.98
N PRO A 119 -6.25 -3.44 18.29
CA PRO A 119 -6.75 -3.54 19.65
C PRO A 119 -5.61 -4.07 20.52
N GLU A 120 -5.33 -3.36 21.62
CA GLU A 120 -4.40 -3.87 22.62
C GLU A 120 -4.90 -5.25 23.03
N ASN A 121 -4.06 -6.27 22.91
CA ASN A 121 -4.37 -7.57 23.47
C ASN A 121 -4.37 -7.36 24.99
N THR A 122 -5.51 -6.97 25.56
CA THR A 122 -5.73 -6.90 27.00
C THR A 122 -5.61 -8.33 27.51
N THR A 123 -4.37 -8.73 27.78
CA THR A 123 -4.11 -9.90 28.60
C THR A 123 -4.41 -9.45 30.02
N ASP A 124 -5.64 -9.72 30.45
CA ASP A 124 -6.02 -9.76 31.86
C ASP A 124 -5.30 -10.94 32.55
#